data_AF-A0A8J8DVC6-F1
#
_entry.id   AF-A0A8J8DVC6-F1
#
_cell.length_a   1.000
_cell.length_b   1.000
_cell.length_c   1.000
_cell.angle_alpha   90.00
_cell.angle_beta   90.00
_cell.angle_gamma   90.00
#
_symmetry.space_group_name_H-M   'P 1'
#
loop_
_entity.id
_entity.type
_entity.pdbx_description
1 polymer ?
#
loop_
_entity_poly.entity_id
_entity_poly.type
_entity_poly.pdbx_seq_one_letter_code
_entity_poly.pdbx_strand_id
1 'polypeptide(L)'
;MVKNSLWVFHLNSGSCNGCDIEILNIFAPRNDVERLGIKLVGSPRHADAIAFTGPITRECLPKVIDALKAVPEPKVVLAIGACACGGGIWYDTYSVIGGIKELYRILKEEYNMEPPATVFIPGCPPKPEAIIYGVAVASGMLESKQKKTVYVEPGESVANEKLMIAELISEAEKTRHFMPGIVIRGVEDEP
;
A
#
# COMPACT_ATOMS: atom_id res chain seq x y z
N MET A 1 -1.80 17.11 -11.33
CA MET A 1 -0.52 16.46 -10.98
C MET A 1 0.61 17.34 -11.43
N VAL A 2 1.55 17.65 -10.54
CA VAL A 2 2.66 18.55 -10.85
C VAL A 2 3.65 17.80 -11.75
N LYS A 3 3.71 18.19 -13.02
CA LYS A 3 4.66 17.62 -13.98
C LYS A 3 6.04 18.25 -13.73
N ASN A 4 7.08 17.43 -13.67
CA ASN A 4 8.50 17.80 -13.59
C ASN A 4 9.03 18.33 -12.25
N SER A 5 8.21 18.45 -11.20
CA SER A 5 8.71 18.73 -9.85
C SER A 5 7.87 17.98 -8.81
N LEU A 6 8.48 17.00 -8.14
CA LEU A 6 7.81 16.17 -7.14
C LEU A 6 8.56 16.26 -5.81
N TRP A 7 7.96 16.89 -4.81
CA TRP A 7 8.58 16.99 -3.49
C TRP A 7 8.09 15.84 -2.62
N VAL A 8 9.02 15.01 -2.17
CA VAL A 8 8.75 13.75 -1.49
C VAL A 8 9.08 13.87 -0.01
N PHE A 9 8.14 13.54 0.85
CA PHE A 9 8.37 13.39 2.28
C PHE A 9 8.51 11.90 2.62
N HIS A 10 9.61 11.54 3.26
CA HIS A 10 9.84 10.17 3.71
C HIS A 10 9.13 9.92 5.04
N LEU A 11 8.22 8.95 5.05
CA LEU A 11 7.44 8.57 6.21
C LEU A 11 7.72 7.11 6.58
N ASN A 12 8.49 6.92 7.65
CA ASN A 12 8.78 5.62 8.22
C ASN A 12 7.73 5.26 9.28
N SER A 13 7.07 4.11 9.11
CA SER A 13 5.99 3.63 9.98
C SER A 13 6.33 2.37 10.80
N GLY A 14 7.60 1.99 10.84
CA GLY A 14 8.09 0.74 11.44
C GLY A 14 9.04 -0.04 10.54
N SER A 15 9.73 0.63 9.62
CA SER A 15 10.64 0.03 8.64
C SER A 15 11.89 -0.56 9.32
N CYS A 16 12.47 -1.58 8.69
CA CYS A 16 13.75 -2.19 9.10
C CYS A 16 14.98 -1.38 8.64
N ASN A 17 14.80 -0.13 8.21
CA ASN A 17 15.80 0.75 7.60
C ASN A 17 16.35 0.29 6.24
N GLY A 18 16.04 -0.92 5.77
CA GLY A 18 16.49 -1.42 4.47
C GLY A 18 15.94 -0.59 3.30
N CYS A 19 14.64 -0.28 3.31
CA CYS A 19 14.05 0.58 2.26
C CYS A 19 14.49 2.04 2.39
N ASP A 20 14.73 2.51 3.63
CA ASP A 20 15.17 3.86 3.93
C ASP A 20 16.59 4.13 3.39
N ILE A 21 17.50 3.15 3.51
CA ILE A 21 18.83 3.19 2.90
C ILE A 21 18.71 3.27 1.37
N GLU A 22 17.81 2.49 0.77
CA GLU A 22 17.59 2.52 -0.68
C GLU A 22 16.98 3.84 -1.17
N ILE A 23 16.14 4.48 -0.35
CA ILE A 23 15.65 5.84 -0.61
C ILE A 23 16.80 6.85 -0.55
N LEU A 24 17.77 6.70 0.35
CA LEU A 24 18.96 7.56 0.32
C LEU A 24 19.86 7.25 -0.89
N ASN A 25 19.97 5.99 -1.29
CA ASN A 25 20.76 5.56 -2.45
C ASN A 25 20.25 6.12 -3.78
N ILE A 26 18.95 6.42 -3.92
CA ILE A 26 18.44 7.08 -5.14
C ILE A 26 18.87 8.55 -5.23
N PHE A 27 19.13 9.23 -4.10
CA PHE A 27 19.68 10.59 -4.07
C PHE A 27 21.20 10.63 -4.18
N ALA A 28 21.88 9.48 -4.07
CA ALA A 28 23.32 9.41 -4.26
C ALA A 28 23.72 9.70 -5.73
N PRO A 29 24.94 10.20 -5.99
CA PRO A 29 25.36 10.63 -7.33
C PRO A 29 25.24 9.59 -8.44
N ARG A 30 25.28 8.29 -8.09
CA ARG A 30 25.13 7.18 -9.04
C ARG A 30 23.75 7.16 -9.69
N ASN A 31 22.71 7.34 -8.89
CA ASN A 31 21.31 7.17 -9.31
C ASN A 31 20.58 8.51 -9.44
N ASP A 32 21.05 9.54 -8.74
CA ASP A 32 20.64 10.95 -8.76
C ASP A 32 19.24 11.19 -9.35
N VAL A 33 18.23 11.09 -8.49
CA VAL A 33 16.83 11.41 -8.84
C VAL A 33 16.54 12.91 -8.86
N GLU A 34 17.43 13.75 -8.34
CA GLU A 34 17.20 15.20 -8.33
C GLU A 34 17.19 15.76 -9.77
N ARG A 35 17.92 15.13 -10.70
CA ARG A 35 17.86 15.45 -12.14
C ARG A 35 16.45 15.34 -12.74
N LEU A 36 15.58 14.51 -12.14
CA LEU A 36 14.20 14.30 -12.57
C LEU A 36 13.23 15.27 -11.86
N GLY A 37 13.73 16.24 -11.11
CA GLY A 37 12.93 17.20 -10.36
C GLY A 37 12.35 16.63 -9.06
N ILE A 38 12.91 15.52 -8.56
CA ILE A 38 12.46 14.88 -7.32
C ILE A 38 13.33 15.39 -6.17
N LYS A 39 12.72 15.90 -5.11
CA LYS A 39 13.45 16.42 -3.95
C LYS A 39 12.90 15.86 -2.65
N LEU A 40 13.80 15.47 -1.74
CA LEU A 40 13.41 15.09 -0.39
C LEU A 40 13.13 16.35 0.46
N VAL A 41 11.96 16.41 1.09
CA VAL A 41 11.57 17.50 2.00
C VAL A 41 11.48 17.01 3.45
N GLY A 42 11.82 17.88 4.39
CA GLY A 42 11.79 17.57 5.83
C GLY A 42 10.44 17.78 6.51
N SER A 43 9.46 18.38 5.83
CA SER A 43 8.13 18.65 6.37
C SER A 43 7.05 18.10 5.43
N PRO A 44 6.04 17.38 5.95
CA PRO A 44 4.94 16.88 5.13
C PRO A 44 4.10 18.01 4.53
N ARG A 45 4.07 19.20 5.15
CA ARG A 45 3.31 20.35 4.65
C ARG A 45 3.83 20.90 3.32
N HIS A 46 5.09 20.62 2.99
CA HIS A 46 5.71 21.02 1.72
C HIS A 46 5.78 19.88 0.72
N ALA A 47 5.22 18.71 1.02
CA ALA A 47 5.32 17.54 0.16
C ALA A 47 4.14 17.48 -0.82
N ASP A 48 4.42 16.96 -2.02
CA ASP A 48 3.41 16.55 -2.99
C ASP A 48 3.19 15.02 -2.95
N ALA A 49 4.22 14.29 -2.52
CA ALA A 49 4.20 12.84 -2.40
C ALA A 49 4.79 12.36 -1.06
N ILE A 50 4.32 11.20 -0.61
CA ILE A 50 4.83 10.53 0.58
C ILE A 50 5.52 9.24 0.17
N ALA A 51 6.81 9.11 0.47
CA ALA A 51 7.54 7.86 0.41
C ALA A 51 7.26 7.06 1.69
N PHE A 52 6.32 6.13 1.59
CA PHE A 52 5.86 5.32 2.71
C PHE A 52 6.71 4.05 2.82
N THR A 53 7.37 3.86 3.97
CA THR A 53 8.23 2.72 4.24
C THR A 53 7.80 1.95 5.48
N GLY A 54 8.05 0.63 5.44
CA GLY A 54 7.76 -0.29 6.52
C GLY A 54 6.29 -0.74 6.59
N PRO A 55 6.01 -1.73 7.44
CA PRO A 55 4.64 -2.05 7.84
C PRO A 55 4.15 -0.98 8.83
N ILE A 56 2.84 -0.82 8.94
CA ILE A 56 2.26 0.14 9.89
C ILE A 56 2.24 -0.50 11.27
N THR A 57 3.07 0.01 12.17
CA THR A 57 3.00 -0.32 13.59
C THR A 57 1.82 0.39 14.27
N ARG A 58 1.21 -0.24 15.28
CA ARG A 58 0.05 0.31 16.00
C ARG A 58 0.35 1.67 16.62
N GLU A 59 1.58 1.86 17.07
CA GLU A 59 2.08 3.05 17.74
C GLU A 59 2.39 4.18 16.77
N CYS A 60 2.73 3.86 15.52
CA CYS A 60 2.93 4.86 14.47
C CYS A 60 1.63 5.25 13.75
N LEU A 61 0.56 4.45 13.85
CA LEU A 61 -0.72 4.73 13.19
C LEU A 61 -1.20 6.18 13.35
N PRO A 62 -1.35 6.75 14.56
CA PRO A 62 -1.83 8.13 14.71
C PRO A 62 -0.91 9.15 14.03
N LYS A 63 0.41 8.94 14.11
CA LYS A 63 1.41 9.82 13.50
C LYS A 63 1.38 9.77 11.97
N VAL A 64 1.14 8.59 11.41
CA VAL A 64 0.98 8.41 9.96
C VAL A 64 -0.25 9.15 9.47
N ILE A 65 -1.36 9.07 10.20
CA ILE A 65 -2.60 9.77 9.89
C ILE A 65 -2.39 11.29 9.95
N ASP A 66 -1.73 11.79 11.00
CA ASP A 66 -1.43 13.22 11.13
C ASP A 66 -0.51 13.71 9.99
N ALA A 67 0.50 12.91 9.62
CA ALA A 67 1.36 13.23 8.49
C ALA A 67 0.55 13.29 7.18
N LEU A 68 -0.32 12.31 6.91
CA LEU A 68 -1.19 12.28 5.73
C LEU A 68 -2.15 13.47 5.67
N LYS A 69 -2.69 13.91 6.81
CA LYS A 69 -3.54 15.11 6.92
C LYS A 69 -2.76 16.40 6.71
N ALA A 70 -1.48 16.44 7.10
CA ALA A 70 -0.64 17.61 6.97
C ALA A 70 -0.20 17.91 5.52
N VAL A 71 -0.18 16.88 4.65
CA VAL A 71 0.15 17.05 3.23
C VAL A 71 -1.02 17.71 2.49
N PRO A 72 -0.78 18.74 1.64
CA PRO A 72 -1.83 19.35 0.81
C PRO A 72 -2.39 18.39 -0.24
N GLU A 73 -3.63 18.62 -0.68
CA GLU A 73 -4.22 17.91 -1.84
C GLU A 73 -3.86 18.62 -3.14
N PRO A 74 -3.58 17.91 -4.25
CA PRO A 74 -3.63 16.45 -4.43
C PRO A 74 -2.32 15.76 -4.00
N LYS A 75 -2.40 14.72 -3.15
CA LYS A 75 -1.21 13.95 -2.74
C LYS A 75 -1.10 12.57 -3.36
N VAL A 76 0.14 12.08 -3.48
CA VAL A 76 0.46 10.73 -3.97
C VAL A 76 1.21 9.95 -2.90
N VAL A 77 0.89 8.67 -2.73
CA VAL A 77 1.62 7.78 -1.83
C VAL A 77 2.45 6.79 -2.65
N LEU A 78 3.74 6.72 -2.35
CA LEU A 78 4.67 5.74 -2.87
C LEU A 78 4.83 4.66 -1.79
N ALA A 79 4.17 3.51 -1.97
CA ALA A 79 4.32 2.38 -1.07
C ALA A 79 5.60 1.61 -1.43
N ILE A 80 6.67 1.84 -0.68
CA ILE A 80 8.00 1.31 -0.99
C ILE A 80 8.29 0.07 -0.15
N GLY A 81 8.44 -1.05 -0.86
CA GLY A 81 8.78 -2.34 -0.30
C GLY A 81 7.57 -3.20 0.06
N ALA A 82 7.84 -4.49 0.25
CA ALA A 82 6.82 -5.51 0.51
C ALA A 82 6.02 -5.21 1.79
N CYS A 83 6.68 -4.68 2.82
CA CYS A 83 6.04 -4.31 4.07
C CYS A 83 5.04 -3.17 3.90
N ALA A 84 5.40 -2.13 3.13
CA ALA A 84 4.49 -1.03 2.82
C ALA A 84 3.32 -1.47 1.94
N CYS A 85 3.57 -2.35 0.96
CA CYS A 85 2.55 -2.82 0.04
C CYS A 85 1.47 -3.68 0.74
N GLY A 86 1.87 -4.58 1.65
CA GLY A 86 0.94 -5.57 2.22
C GLY A 86 1.33 -6.14 3.58
N GLY A 87 2.17 -5.47 4.36
CA GLY A 87 2.65 -5.94 5.67
C GLY A 87 3.89 -6.83 5.59
N GLY A 88 4.20 -7.39 4.42
CA GLY A 88 5.43 -8.15 4.18
C GLY A 88 5.55 -9.37 5.09
N ILE A 89 6.74 -9.62 5.64
CA ILE A 89 6.95 -10.72 6.59
C ILE A 89 6.19 -10.53 7.92
N TRP A 90 5.77 -9.31 8.23
CA TRP A 90 5.14 -8.95 9.50
C TRP A 90 3.60 -8.98 9.45
N TYR A 91 2.99 -9.33 8.31
CA TYR A 91 1.56 -9.13 8.06
C TYR A 91 0.60 -9.66 9.14
N ASP A 92 0.98 -10.73 9.86
CA ASP A 92 0.18 -11.36 10.92
C ASP A 92 0.83 -11.28 12.31
N THR A 93 1.51 -10.15 12.60
CA THR A 93 2.13 -9.92 13.90
C THR A 93 1.31 -8.95 14.75
N TYR A 94 1.25 -9.19 16.06
CA TYR A 94 0.51 -8.35 17.00
C TYR A 94 0.90 -6.86 16.99
N SER A 95 2.14 -6.52 16.65
CA SER A 95 2.64 -5.14 16.71
C SER A 95 2.27 -4.30 15.49
N VAL A 96 1.87 -4.94 14.39
CA VAL A 96 1.57 -4.27 13.12
C VAL A 96 0.13 -4.49 12.71
N ILE A 97 -0.38 -3.52 11.98
CA ILE A 97 -1.75 -3.52 11.49
C ILE A 97 -1.78 -4.10 10.07
N GLY A 98 -0.73 -3.84 9.29
CA GLY A 98 -0.60 -4.34 7.93
C GLY A 98 0.19 -3.36 7.06
N GLY A 99 -0.13 -3.36 5.76
CA GLY A 99 0.39 -2.40 4.78
C GLY A 99 -0.61 -1.28 4.45
N ILE A 100 -0.36 -0.59 3.35
CA ILE A 100 -1.13 0.58 2.94
C ILE A 100 -2.62 0.30 2.71
N LYS A 101 -2.98 -0.92 2.25
CA LYS A 101 -4.38 -1.30 2.05
C LYS A 101 -5.18 -1.24 3.35
N GLU A 102 -4.56 -1.69 4.44
CA GLU A 102 -5.18 -1.67 5.76
C GLU A 102 -5.27 -0.25 6.32
N LEU A 103 -4.24 0.58 6.09
CA LEU A 103 -4.30 2.01 6.42
C LEU A 103 -5.50 2.69 5.77
N TYR A 104 -5.75 2.39 4.49
CA TYR A 104 -6.84 2.98 3.74
C TYR A 104 -8.21 2.51 4.20
N ARG A 105 -8.31 1.27 4.69
CA ARG A 105 -9.52 0.80 5.36
C ARG A 105 -9.83 1.65 6.60
N ILE A 106 -8.85 1.79 7.48
CA ILE A 106 -8.97 2.61 8.70
C ILE A 106 -9.29 4.07 8.38
N LEU A 107 -8.61 4.67 7.39
CA LEU A 107 -8.85 6.06 6.99
C LEU A 107 -10.26 6.31 6.44
N LYS A 108 -10.83 5.34 5.72
CA LYS A 108 -12.22 5.41 5.25
C LYS A 108 -13.22 5.26 6.39
N GLU A 109 -13.06 4.23 7.21
CA GLU A 109 -14.00 3.86 8.27
C GLU A 109 -14.03 4.88 9.42
N GLU A 110 -12.86 5.32 9.88
CA GLU A 110 -12.75 6.15 11.09
C GLU A 110 -12.61 7.66 10.80
N TYR A 111 -12.02 8.02 9.65
CA TYR A 111 -11.67 9.41 9.34
C TYR A 111 -12.42 9.99 8.12
N ASN A 112 -13.27 9.19 7.46
CA ASN A 112 -14.03 9.55 6.26
C ASN A 112 -13.14 10.25 5.20
N MET A 113 -11.89 9.79 5.08
CA MET A 113 -10.87 10.35 4.19
C MET A 113 -10.67 9.40 3.02
N GLU A 114 -10.76 9.94 1.79
CA GLU A 114 -10.52 9.16 0.60
C GLU A 114 -9.04 8.74 0.48
N PRO A 115 -8.76 7.48 0.10
CA PRO A 115 -7.39 7.04 -0.13
C PRO A 115 -6.72 7.84 -1.26
N PRO A 116 -5.49 8.35 -1.05
CA PRO A 116 -4.75 9.02 -2.10
C PRO A 116 -4.31 8.06 -3.20
N ALA A 117 -3.97 8.60 -4.37
CA ALA A 117 -3.40 7.82 -5.46
C ALA A 117 -2.11 7.14 -5.00
N THR A 118 -2.01 5.82 -5.20
CA THR A 118 -0.92 5.01 -4.66
C THR A 118 -0.15 4.31 -5.76
N VAL A 119 1.19 4.43 -5.71
CA VAL A 119 2.10 3.64 -6.55
C VAL A 119 2.81 2.62 -5.67
N PHE A 120 2.63 1.36 -6.00
CA PHE A 120 3.22 0.23 -5.28
C PHE A 120 4.58 -0.13 -5.91
N ILE A 121 5.62 -0.15 -5.08
CA ILE A 121 6.99 -0.49 -5.49
C ILE A 121 7.40 -1.76 -4.73
N PRO A 122 7.18 -2.96 -5.31
CA PRO A 122 7.48 -4.22 -4.63
C PRO A 122 9.00 -4.44 -4.49
N GLY A 123 9.41 -5.08 -3.39
CA GLY A 123 10.80 -5.46 -3.10
C GLY A 123 11.10 -5.53 -1.59
N CYS A 124 12.19 -6.17 -1.17
CA CYS A 124 12.55 -6.27 0.26
C CYS A 124 14.08 -6.32 0.51
N PRO A 125 14.79 -5.17 0.41
CA PRO A 125 14.31 -3.88 -0.10
C PRO A 125 14.25 -3.88 -1.64
N PRO A 126 13.46 -2.98 -2.25
CA PRO A 126 13.46 -2.79 -3.70
C PRO A 126 14.81 -2.20 -4.16
N LYS A 127 15.28 -2.59 -5.35
CA LYS A 127 16.48 -2.01 -5.95
C LYS A 127 16.28 -0.52 -6.25
N PRO A 128 17.34 0.32 -6.27
CA PRO A 128 17.20 1.74 -6.54
C PRO A 128 16.50 2.02 -7.86
N GLU A 129 16.80 1.24 -8.91
CA GLU A 129 16.21 1.41 -10.24
C GLU A 129 14.69 1.17 -10.22
N ALA A 130 14.21 0.26 -9.37
CA ALA A 130 12.78 0.01 -9.20
C ALA A 130 12.08 1.19 -8.51
N ILE A 131 12.75 1.82 -7.52
CA ILE A 131 12.24 3.03 -6.87
C ILE A 131 12.19 4.19 -7.88
N ILE A 132 13.27 4.42 -8.64
CA ILE A 132 13.32 5.46 -9.68
C ILE A 132 12.19 5.27 -10.70
N TYR A 133 11.95 4.04 -11.15
CA TYR A 133 10.84 3.73 -12.04
C TYR A 133 9.49 4.06 -11.41
N GLY A 134 9.26 3.66 -10.16
CA GLY A 134 8.03 3.96 -9.43
C GLY A 134 7.79 5.47 -9.28
N VAL A 135 8.83 6.25 -8.97
CA VAL A 135 8.70 7.70 -8.86
C VAL A 135 8.48 8.35 -10.23
N ALA A 136 9.11 7.86 -11.30
CA ALA A 136 8.88 8.34 -12.66
C ALA A 136 7.44 8.08 -13.13
N VAL A 137 6.85 6.94 -12.75
CA VAL A 137 5.42 6.64 -12.97
C VAL A 137 4.55 7.58 -12.14
N ALA A 138 4.89 7.80 -10.87
CA ALA A 138 4.17 8.72 -10.00
C ALA A 138 4.25 10.19 -10.47
N SER A 139 5.34 10.61 -11.12
CA SER A 139 5.46 11.96 -11.69
C SER A 139 4.71 12.10 -13.03
N GLY A 140 4.21 10.99 -13.59
CA GLY A 140 3.59 10.95 -14.91
C GLY A 140 4.58 11.08 -16.07
N MET A 141 5.88 10.88 -15.81
CA MET A 141 6.92 10.84 -16.84
C MET A 141 6.89 9.53 -17.63
N LEU A 142 6.45 8.45 -16.99
CA LEU A 142 6.32 7.13 -17.59
C LEU A 142 4.92 6.60 -17.37
N GLU A 143 4.38 5.91 -18.37
CA GLU A 143 3.19 5.09 -18.18
C GLU A 143 3.57 3.78 -17.47
N SER A 144 2.65 3.30 -16.61
CA SER A 144 2.82 1.98 -15.99
C SER A 144 2.85 0.91 -17.08
N LYS A 145 3.97 0.18 -17.14
CA LYS A 145 4.12 -0.97 -18.04
C LYS A 145 3.22 -2.13 -17.63
N GLN A 146 2.93 -2.24 -16.33
CA GLN A 146 2.01 -3.24 -15.80
C GLN A 146 0.58 -2.68 -15.85
N LYS A 147 -0.24 -3.27 -16.73
CA LYS A 147 -1.68 -3.04 -16.76
C LYS A 147 -2.36 -4.21 -16.04
N LYS A 148 -3.12 -3.91 -14.99
CA LYS A 148 -3.96 -4.91 -14.31
C LYS A 148 -5.01 -5.40 -15.31
N THR A 149 -4.85 -6.59 -15.82
CA THR A 149 -5.87 -7.30 -16.60
C THR A 149 -6.63 -8.17 -15.62
N VAL A 150 -7.86 -7.76 -15.29
CA VAL A 150 -8.78 -8.62 -14.55
C VAL A 150 -9.47 -9.50 -15.58
N TYR A 151 -9.05 -10.76 -15.64
CA TYR A 151 -9.79 -11.77 -16.38
C TYR A 151 -11.01 -12.12 -15.55
N VAL A 152 -12.14 -11.54 -15.91
CA VAL A 152 -13.44 -11.98 -15.42
C VAL A 152 -13.84 -13.14 -16.32
N GLU A 153 -13.86 -14.35 -15.79
CA GLU A 153 -14.32 -15.50 -16.57
C GLU A 153 -15.78 -15.27 -17.00
N PRO A 154 -16.07 -15.32 -18.31
CA PRO A 154 -17.43 -15.16 -18.79
C PRO A 154 -18.18 -16.48 -18.60
N GLY A 155 -18.81 -16.70 -17.44
CA GLY A 155 -19.87 -17.71 -17.37
C GLY A 155 -20.11 -18.52 -16.11
N GLU A 156 -19.39 -18.34 -15.00
CA GLU A 156 -19.87 -18.88 -13.70
C GLU A 156 -20.22 -17.70 -12.80
N SER A 157 -21.52 -17.50 -12.63
CA SER A 157 -22.04 -16.46 -11.77
C SER A 157 -21.44 -16.64 -10.37
N VAL A 158 -20.98 -15.55 -9.77
CA VAL A 158 -20.60 -15.48 -8.34
C VAL A 158 -21.68 -16.09 -7.43
N ALA A 159 -22.92 -16.22 -7.93
CA ALA A 159 -24.02 -16.96 -7.30
C ALA A 159 -23.79 -18.47 -7.18
N ASN A 160 -23.21 -19.14 -8.19
CA ASN A 160 -22.95 -20.59 -8.17
C ASN A 160 -21.81 -20.96 -7.21
N GLU A 161 -20.72 -20.18 -7.17
CA GLU A 161 -19.66 -20.39 -6.16
C GLU A 161 -20.19 -20.13 -4.74
N LYS A 162 -21.00 -19.07 -4.54
CA LYS A 162 -21.65 -18.81 -3.23
C LYS A 162 -22.63 -19.93 -2.83
N LEU A 163 -23.38 -20.49 -3.77
CA LEU A 163 -24.28 -21.63 -3.54
C LEU A 163 -23.50 -22.91 -3.22
N MET A 164 -22.42 -23.18 -3.95
CA MET A 164 -21.57 -24.37 -3.72
C MET A 164 -20.84 -24.27 -2.37
N ILE A 165 -20.35 -23.09 -1.99
CA ILE A 165 -19.76 -22.84 -0.66
C ILE A 165 -20.83 -23.00 0.43
N ALA A 166 -22.05 -22.50 0.22
CA ALA A 166 -23.16 -22.67 1.17
C ALA A 166 -23.58 -24.13 1.33
N GLU A 167 -23.63 -24.91 0.24
CA GLU A 167 -23.91 -26.35 0.28
C GLU A 167 -22.82 -27.12 1.05
N LEU A 168 -21.55 -26.84 0.74
CA LEU A 168 -20.41 -27.44 1.45
C LEU A 168 -20.39 -27.11 2.95
N ILE A 169 -20.81 -25.89 3.34
CA ILE A 169 -20.96 -25.49 4.75
C ILE A 169 -22.10 -26.29 5.42
N SER A 170 -23.23 -26.46 4.74
CA SER A 170 -24.37 -27.22 5.27
C SER A 170 -24.07 -28.71 5.45
N GLU A 171 -23.19 -29.27 4.62
CA GLU A 171 -22.69 -30.64 4.77
C GLU A 171 -21.66 -30.74 5.90
N ALA A 172 -20.78 -29.74 6.02
CA ALA A 172 -19.78 -29.68 7.07
C ALA A 172 -20.42 -29.54 8.46
N GLU A 173 -21.46 -28.72 8.64
CA GLU A 173 -22.22 -28.55 9.90
C GLU A 173 -22.84 -29.86 10.42
N LYS A 174 -23.18 -30.80 9.52
CA LYS A 174 -23.74 -32.11 9.88
C LYS A 174 -22.66 -33.08 10.39
N THR A 175 -21.39 -32.77 10.19
CA THR A 175 -20.28 -33.62 10.67
C THR A 175 -19.91 -33.25 12.11
N ARG A 176 -19.58 -34.26 12.92
CA ARG A 176 -19.14 -34.10 14.33
C ARG A 176 -17.84 -33.30 14.52
N HIS A 177 -17.24 -32.80 13.44
CA HIS A 177 -15.94 -32.12 13.43
C HIS A 177 -16.03 -30.66 13.01
N PHE A 178 -17.25 -30.13 12.80
CA PHE A 178 -17.44 -28.71 12.54
C PHE A 178 -17.10 -27.89 13.78
N MET A 179 -16.07 -27.05 13.68
CA MET A 179 -15.72 -26.08 14.72
C MET A 179 -16.48 -24.77 14.47
N PRO A 180 -17.47 -24.40 15.31
CA PRO A 180 -18.17 -23.13 15.13
C PRO A 180 -17.21 -21.96 15.37
N GLY A 181 -17.07 -21.06 14.39
CA GLY A 181 -16.32 -19.80 14.54
C GLY A 181 -15.32 -19.43 13.43
N ILE A 182 -15.17 -20.22 12.36
CA ILE A 182 -14.35 -19.81 11.21
C ILE A 182 -15.15 -18.81 10.37
N VAL A 183 -14.83 -17.52 10.52
CA VAL A 183 -15.34 -16.45 9.64
C VAL A 183 -14.48 -16.42 8.36
N ILE A 184 -15.03 -16.94 7.26
CA ILE A 184 -14.39 -16.87 5.94
C ILE A 184 -14.74 -15.51 5.34
N ARG A 185 -13.74 -14.59 5.29
CA ARG A 185 -13.87 -13.31 4.58
C ARG A 185 -14.03 -13.57 3.08
N GLY A 186 -15.27 -13.50 2.60
CA GLY A 186 -15.59 -13.63 1.18
C GLY A 186 -17.07 -13.49 0.82
N VAL A 187 -17.97 -13.43 1.81
CA VAL A 187 -19.43 -13.41 1.53
C VAL A 187 -20.04 -12.00 1.59
N GLU A 188 -19.54 -11.08 2.43
CA GLU A 188 -20.20 -9.77 2.66
C GLU A 188 -19.30 -8.54 2.82
N ASP A 189 -17.99 -8.59 2.51
CA ASP A 189 -17.13 -7.41 2.61
C ASP A 189 -16.69 -6.89 1.21
N GLU A 190 -17.56 -6.11 0.57
CA GLU A 190 -17.16 -4.99 -0.31
C GLU A 190 -17.96 -3.76 0.15
N PRO A 191 -17.34 -2.55 0.24
CA PRO A 191 -16.39 -1.98 -0.73
C PRO A 191 -15.00 -1.54 -0.18
#